data_AF-A0A3D5JAC1-F1
#
_entry.id   AF-A0A3D5JAC1-F1
#
_cell.length_a   1.000
_cell.length_b   1.000
_cell.length_c   1.000
_cell.angle_alpha   90.00
_cell.angle_beta   90.00
_cell.angle_gamma   90.00
#
_symmetry.space_group_name_H-M   'P 1'
#
loop_
_entity.id
_entity.type
_entity.pdbx_description
1 polymer ?
#
loop_
_entity_poly.entity_id
_entity_poly.type
_entity_poly.pdbx_seq_one_letter_code
_entity_poly.pdbx_strand_id
1 'polypeptide(L)'
;MDQVFISMGEIPDKEEDSDPNLLPDQRSKPGKLKTSRKAFQSYTAPDETLDLHGKNRQEALVLVENYVHYGALHGLNSLLIVTGKGNRS
;
A
#
# COMPACT_ATOMS: atom_id res chain seq x y z
N MET A 1 50.60 -18.82 -15.47
CA MET A 1 50.20 -19.20 -14.09
C MET A 1 50.73 -18.07 -13.26
N ASP A 2 49.96 -16.99 -13.20
CA ASP A 2 50.43 -15.70 -12.74
C ASP A 2 49.52 -15.28 -11.58
N GLN A 3 50.10 -15.38 -10.39
CA GLN A 3 49.47 -14.93 -9.15
C GLN A 3 49.59 -13.41 -9.08
N VAL A 4 48.46 -12.72 -8.97
CA VAL A 4 48.45 -11.30 -8.59
C VAL A 4 47.29 -11.08 -7.62
N PHE A 5 47.60 -11.11 -6.33
CA PHE A 5 46.74 -10.59 -5.26
C PHE A 5 47.06 -9.11 -5.09
N ILE A 6 46.06 -8.23 -5.19
CA ILE A 6 46.17 -6.82 -4.81
C ILE A 6 45.06 -6.48 -3.83
N SER A 7 45.48 -6.36 -2.56
CA SER A 7 45.14 -5.34 -1.56
C SER A 7 43.67 -4.94 -1.40
N MET A 8 43.02 -5.51 -0.38
CA MET A 8 41.85 -4.91 0.25
C MET A 8 42.28 -3.68 1.05
N GLY A 9 41.57 -2.57 0.82
CA GLY A 9 41.77 -1.31 1.52
C GLY A 9 41.42 -1.40 3.00
N GLU A 10 42.32 -0.81 3.79
CA GLU A 10 42.30 -0.61 5.24
C GLU A 10 41.36 0.55 5.61
N ILE A 11 40.46 0.38 6.58
CA ILE A 11 39.80 1.49 7.30
C ILE A 11 39.71 1.10 8.79
N PRO A 12 40.04 2.01 9.74
CA PRO A 12 40.56 1.68 11.06
C PRO A 12 39.51 1.50 12.16
N ASP A 13 39.84 0.67 13.15
CA ASP A 13 39.14 0.51 14.43
C ASP A 13 39.12 1.80 15.24
N LYS A 14 37.93 2.28 15.61
CA LYS A 14 37.71 3.13 16.77
C LYS A 14 36.37 2.80 17.44
N GLU A 15 36.46 2.06 18.54
CA GLU A 15 35.43 2.03 19.58
C GLU A 15 35.50 3.33 20.38
N GLU A 16 34.35 3.97 20.63
CA GLU A 16 34.18 4.91 21.75
C GLU A 16 32.74 4.81 22.29
N ASP A 17 32.69 4.75 23.61
CA ASP A 17 31.60 4.38 24.52
C ASP A 17 30.33 5.26 24.49
N SER A 18 29.19 4.59 24.65
CA SER A 18 28.05 4.90 25.55
C SER A 18 27.53 6.35 25.73
N ASP A 19 26.31 6.62 25.22
CA ASP A 19 25.28 7.37 25.96
C ASP A 19 23.85 6.86 25.59
N PRO A 20 23.14 6.16 26.50
CA PRO A 20 21.84 5.56 26.21
C PRO A 20 20.72 6.42 26.79
N ASN A 21 20.27 7.49 26.13
CA ASN A 21 18.97 8.11 26.42
C ASN A 21 18.65 9.26 25.45
N LEU A 22 18.04 8.99 24.29
CA LEU A 22 17.13 9.94 23.64
C LEU A 22 16.18 9.19 22.70
N LEU A 23 15.15 8.54 23.25
CA LEU A 23 13.90 8.35 22.53
C LEU A 23 13.14 9.69 22.53
N PRO A 24 12.61 10.11 21.38
CA PRO A 24 11.32 10.75 21.37
C PRO A 24 10.34 9.91 20.56
N ASP A 25 9.31 9.43 21.26
CA ASP A 25 8.01 9.00 20.74
C ASP A 25 7.55 9.84 19.54
N GLN A 26 7.89 9.42 18.32
CA GLN A 26 7.21 9.91 17.14
C GLN A 26 5.96 9.06 16.93
N ARG A 27 4.90 9.45 17.69
CA ARG A 27 3.52 9.15 17.32
C ARG A 27 3.32 9.62 15.88
N SER A 28 3.37 8.67 14.95
CA SER A 28 2.97 8.89 13.56
C SER A 28 1.49 9.27 13.59
N LYS A 29 1.23 10.56 13.51
CA LYS A 29 -0.11 11.11 13.25
C LYS A 29 -0.64 10.38 12.02
N PRO A 30 -1.89 9.86 12.01
CA PRO A 30 -2.44 9.31 10.79
C PRO A 30 -2.49 10.45 9.78
N GLY A 31 -1.55 10.43 8.83
CA GLY A 31 -1.55 11.34 7.71
C GLY A 31 -2.91 11.21 7.07
N LYS A 32 -3.69 12.30 7.05
CA LYS A 32 -4.97 12.34 6.34
C LYS A 32 -4.67 11.93 4.90
N LEU A 33 -5.01 10.68 4.57
CA LEU A 33 -4.87 10.15 3.23
C LEU A 33 -5.66 11.12 2.35
N LYS A 34 -4.95 11.92 1.57
CA LYS A 34 -5.58 12.81 0.60
C LYS A 34 -6.13 11.88 -0.48
N THR A 35 -7.33 11.34 -0.25
CA THR A 35 -8.10 10.65 -1.28
C THR A 35 -8.32 11.68 -2.37
N SER A 36 -7.51 11.59 -3.41
CA SER A 36 -7.61 12.39 -4.61
C SER A 36 -9.01 12.15 -5.17
N ARG A 37 -9.85 13.18 -5.13
CA ARG A 37 -11.23 13.20 -5.65
C ARG A 37 -11.33 12.96 -7.17
N LYS A 38 -10.26 12.50 -7.82
CA LYS A 38 -10.21 12.16 -9.25
C LYS A 38 -11.19 11.06 -9.62
N ALA A 39 -11.51 10.14 -8.69
CA ALA A 39 -12.49 9.08 -8.93
C ALA A 39 -13.93 9.59 -9.16
N PHE A 40 -14.25 10.82 -8.74
CA PHE A 40 -15.62 11.37 -8.79
C PHE A 40 -15.82 12.43 -9.88
N GLN A 41 -14.82 12.71 -10.71
CA GLN A 41 -14.82 13.92 -11.56
C GLN A 41 -14.70 13.66 -13.06
N SER A 42 -14.58 12.41 -13.51
CA SER A 42 -14.72 12.07 -14.92
C SER A 42 -16.12 11.51 -15.17
N TYR A 43 -16.84 12.08 -16.14
CA TYR A 43 -18.10 11.55 -16.70
C TYR A 43 -17.94 10.20 -17.40
N THR A 44 -16.84 9.49 -17.16
CA THR A 44 -16.50 8.22 -17.79
C THR A 44 -17.06 7.09 -16.94
N ALA A 45 -17.72 6.14 -17.60
CA ALA A 45 -18.12 4.89 -16.96
C ALA A 45 -16.89 4.22 -16.32
N PRO A 46 -17.05 3.51 -15.19
CA PRO A 46 -15.97 2.73 -14.62
C PRO A 46 -15.51 1.65 -15.61
N ASP A 47 -14.24 1.27 -15.54
CA ASP A 47 -13.69 0.24 -16.42
C ASP A 47 -14.29 -1.13 -16.09
N GLU A 48 -14.53 -1.37 -14.79
CA GLU A 48 -15.13 -2.61 -14.29
C GLU A 48 -16.04 -2.36 -13.09
N THR A 49 -16.97 -3.30 -12.84
CA THR A 49 -17.90 -3.23 -11.70
C THR A 49 -17.98 -4.55 -10.93
N LEU A 50 -17.80 -4.47 -9.61
CA LEU A 50 -18.03 -5.56 -8.67
C LEU A 50 -19.32 -5.33 -7.88
N ASP A 51 -20.27 -6.26 -7.99
CA ASP A 51 -21.47 -6.28 -7.17
C ASP A 51 -21.30 -7.20 -5.95
N LEU A 52 -21.50 -6.65 -4.75
CA LEU A 52 -21.41 -7.35 -3.47
C LEU A 52 -22.77 -7.58 -2.80
N HIS A 53 -23.89 -7.26 -3.47
CA HIS A 53 -25.21 -7.54 -2.90
C HIS A 53 -25.38 -9.02 -2.55
N GLY A 54 -25.97 -9.27 -1.38
CA GLY A 54 -26.21 -10.62 -0.88
C GLY A 54 -24.96 -11.37 -0.41
N LYS A 55 -23.76 -10.78 -0.52
CA LYS A 55 -22.54 -11.36 0.05
C LYS A 55 -22.48 -11.10 1.54
N ASN A 56 -22.02 -12.11 2.29
CA ASN A 56 -21.69 -11.90 3.69
C ASN A 56 -20.38 -11.11 3.84
N ARG A 57 -20.08 -10.66 5.07
CA ARG A 57 -18.89 -9.83 5.34
C ARG A 57 -17.59 -10.49 4.88
N GLN A 58 -17.41 -11.79 5.14
CA GLN A 58 -16.15 -12.47 4.84
C GLN A 58 -15.96 -12.64 3.33
N GLU A 59 -17.02 -13.02 2.62
CA GLU A 59 -17.03 -13.11 1.16
C GLU A 59 -16.75 -11.76 0.52
N ALA A 60 -17.41 -10.70 0.99
CA ALA A 60 -17.23 -9.35 0.46
C ALA A 60 -15.77 -8.88 0.61
N LEU A 61 -15.14 -9.14 1.76
CA LEU A 61 -13.75 -8.75 1.99
C LEU A 61 -12.79 -9.44 1.01
N VAL A 62 -12.93 -10.76 0.85
CA VAL A 62 -12.09 -11.54 -0.07
C VAL A 62 -12.29 -11.06 -1.52
N LEU A 63 -13.54 -10.81 -1.93
CA LEU A 63 -13.85 -10.33 -3.28
C LEU A 63 -13.26 -8.95 -3.53
N VAL A 64 -13.36 -8.02 -2.57
CA VAL A 64 -12.80 -6.67 -2.70
C VAL A 64 -11.28 -6.72 -2.81
N GLU A 65 -10.61 -7.51 -1.98
CA GLU A 65 -9.15 -7.65 -2.03
C GLU A 65 -8.68 -8.15 -3.40
N ASN A 66 -9.27 -9.24 -3.89
CA ASN A 66 -8.95 -9.80 -5.19
C ASN A 66 -9.25 -8.82 -6.33
N TYR A 67 -10.35 -8.09 -6.24
CA TYR A 67 -10.80 -7.19 -7.30
C TYR A 67 -9.94 -5.92 -7.41
N VAL A 68 -9.50 -5.37 -6.28
CA VAL A 68 -8.53 -4.26 -6.28
C VAL A 68 -7.19 -4.72 -6.84
N HIS A 69 -6.74 -5.92 -6.48
CA HIS A 69 -5.52 -6.49 -7.02
C HIS A 69 -5.63 -6.72 -8.54
N TYR A 70 -6.76 -7.26 -9.00
CA TYR A 70 -7.07 -7.43 -10.41
C TYR A 70 -6.98 -6.10 -11.17
N GLY A 71 -7.63 -5.05 -10.69
CA GLY A 71 -7.60 -3.74 -11.37
C GLY A 71 -6.20 -3.14 -11.44
N ALA A 72 -5.41 -3.28 -10.38
CA ALA A 72 -4.02 -2.83 -10.38
C ALA A 72 -3.15 -3.59 -11.40
N LEU A 73 -3.31 -4.92 -11.49
CA LEU A 73 -2.58 -5.76 -12.45
C LEU A 73 -2.96 -5.47 -13.90
N HIS A 74 -4.22 -5.11 -14.16
CA HIS A 74 -4.74 -4.88 -15.51
C HIS A 74 -4.69 -3.40 -15.94
N GLY A 75 -4.12 -2.51 -15.11
CA GLY A 75 -3.99 -1.09 -15.43
C GLY A 75 -5.33 -0.36 -15.53
N LEU A 76 -6.37 -0.83 -14.81
CA LEU A 76 -7.68 -0.19 -14.79
C LEU A 76 -7.57 1.14 -14.05
N ASN A 77 -8.14 2.19 -14.64
CA ASN A 77 -8.07 3.55 -14.09
C ASN A 77 -9.14 3.78 -13.01
N SER A 78 -10.26 3.06 -13.12
CA SER A 78 -11.41 3.22 -12.25
C SER A 78 -12.17 1.91 -12.06
N LEU A 79 -12.51 1.62 -10.81
CA LEU A 79 -13.30 0.46 -10.41
C LEU A 79 -14.54 0.92 -9.67
N LEU A 80 -15.69 0.32 -9.93
CA LEU A 80 -16.90 0.49 -9.15
C LEU A 80 -17.13 -0.74 -8.25
N ILE A 81 -17.47 -0.51 -6.99
CA ILE A 81 -17.86 -1.55 -6.04
C ILE A 81 -19.24 -1.18 -5.50
N VAL A 82 -20.21 -2.07 -5.71
CA VAL A 82 -21.60 -1.88 -5.29
C VAL A 82 -21.84 -2.70 -4.02
N THR A 83 -21.88 -2.04 -2.87
CA THR A 83 -22.14 -2.67 -1.56
C THR A 83 -23.62 -2.67 -1.16
N GLY A 84 -24.47 -1.98 -1.93
CA GLY A 84 -25.86 -1.71 -1.59
C GLY A 84 -26.05 -0.59 -0.57
N LYS A 85 -27.32 -0.26 -0.30
CA LYS A 85 -27.72 0.83 0.62
C LYS A 85 -27.76 0.40 2.10
N GLY A 86 -27.66 -0.90 2.38
CA GLY A 86 -27.89 -1.46 3.72
C GLY A 86 -29.39 -1.43 4.11
N ASN A 87 -29.69 -1.18 5.38
CA ASN A 87 -31.05 -1.18 5.95
C ASN A 87 -31.94 0.02 5.52
N ARG A 88 -31.58 0.76 4.47
CA ARG A 88 -32.35 1.90 3.95
C ARG A 88 -32.63 1.67 2.46
N SER A 89 -33.79 1.09 2.15
CA SER A 89 -34.29 0.90 0.78
C SER A 89 -34.83 2.19 0.20
#